data_AF-A0A538DVE5-F1
#
_entry.id   AF-A0A538DVE5-F1
#
_cell.length_a   1.000
_cell.length_b   1.000
_cell.length_c   1.000
_cell.angle_alpha   90.00
_cell.angle_beta   90.00
_cell.angle_gamma   90.00
#
_symmetry.space_group_name_H-M   'P 1'
#
loop_
_entity.id
_entity.type
_entity.pdbx_description
1 polymer ?
#
loop_
_entity_poly.entity_id
_entity_poly.type
_entity_poly.pdbx_seq_one_letter_code
_entity_poly.pdbx_strand_id
1 'polypeptide(L)'
;MTREERRALGAIVVTGLVCWLAPVLGVAPWWPSAATASALLLLHRGRRPSVRVPWRIAAQLAGLVVVFQAFAPRIPELSGRGLTALLLTAVAVGGAAAVANNLPVSVAAQAFVGVGPAAYAVMIGLAVGALAAPQGSVATLIARDLAGPDAPRLPVRRFAPLAGIAVVLATVVLWTTL
;
A
#
# COMPACT_ATOMS: atom_id res chain seq x y z
N MET A 1 -20.85 -16.94 4.28
CA MET A 1 -20.26 -16.22 3.13
C MET A 1 -21.23 -16.25 1.95
N THR A 2 -21.71 -15.10 1.47
CA THR A 2 -22.69 -14.99 0.38
C THR A 2 -22.05 -15.30 -0.98
N ARG A 3 -22.87 -15.45 -2.04
CA ARG A 3 -22.38 -15.67 -3.42
C ARG A 3 -21.63 -14.46 -3.95
N GLU A 4 -22.04 -13.26 -3.54
CA GLU A 4 -21.39 -11.99 -3.91
C GLU A 4 -20.04 -11.84 -3.21
N GLU A 5 -19.96 -12.16 -1.91
CA GLU A 5 -18.69 -12.19 -1.16
C GLU A 5 -17.68 -13.15 -1.79
N ARG A 6 -18.12 -14.32 -2.28
CA ARG A 6 -17.24 -15.27 -2.97
C ARG A 6 -16.70 -14.72 -4.30
N ARG A 7 -17.53 -14.00 -5.04
CA ARG A 7 -17.10 -13.35 -6.30
C ARG A 7 -16.15 -12.18 -6.04
N ALA A 8 -16.43 -11.37 -5.02
CA ALA A 8 -15.56 -10.28 -4.60
C ALA A 8 -14.20 -10.81 -4.14
N LEU A 9 -14.18 -11.87 -3.32
CA LEU A 9 -12.95 -12.54 -2.91
C LEU A 9 -12.18 -13.08 -4.12
N GLY A 10 -12.85 -13.76 -5.05
CA GLY A 10 -12.23 -14.26 -6.29
C GLY A 10 -11.62 -13.14 -7.12
N ALA A 11 -12.32 -12.01 -7.28
CA ALA A 11 -11.81 -10.83 -7.97
C ALA A 11 -10.56 -10.23 -7.28
N ILE A 12 -10.56 -10.15 -5.95
CA ILE A 12 -9.42 -9.66 -5.16
C ILE A 12 -8.22 -10.60 -5.35
N VAL A 13 -8.43 -11.91 -5.26
CA VAL A 13 -7.38 -12.92 -5.42
C VAL A 13 -6.79 -12.87 -6.83
N VAL A 14 -7.63 -12.84 -7.87
CA VAL A 14 -7.18 -12.76 -9.27
C VAL A 14 -6.40 -11.47 -9.51
N THR A 15 -6.92 -10.33 -9.07
CA THR A 15 -6.23 -9.04 -9.22
C THR A 15 -4.90 -9.04 -8.46
N GLY A 16 -4.87 -9.59 -7.24
CA GLY A 16 -3.65 -9.73 -6.45
C GLY A 16 -2.59 -10.60 -7.12
N LEU A 17 -2.99 -11.75 -7.68
CA LEU A 17 -2.09 -12.63 -8.44
C LEU A 17 -1.54 -11.94 -9.68
N VAL A 18 -2.39 -11.22 -10.43
CA VAL A 18 -1.99 -10.46 -11.61
C VAL A 18 -0.98 -9.36 -11.25
N CYS A 19 -1.23 -8.61 -10.17
CA CYS A 19 -0.29 -7.61 -9.64
C CYS A 19 1.04 -8.24 -9.21
N TRP A 20 1.01 -9.43 -8.60
CA TRP A 20 2.21 -10.14 -8.18
C TRP A 20 3.04 -10.67 -9.36
N LEU A 21 2.40 -11.12 -10.43
CA LEU A 21 3.05 -11.57 -11.66
C LEU A 21 3.61 -10.43 -12.52
N ALA A 22 3.05 -9.22 -12.44
CA ALA A 22 3.42 -8.12 -13.33
C ALA A 22 4.93 -7.76 -13.31
N PRO A 23 5.61 -7.68 -12.14
CA PRO A 23 7.06 -7.46 -12.11
C PRO A 23 7.86 -8.57 -12.78
N VAL A 24 7.44 -9.84 -12.66
CA VAL A 24 8.08 -10.99 -13.31
C VAL A 24 7.99 -10.88 -14.83
N LEU A 25 6.91 -10.29 -15.32
CA LEU A 25 6.66 -10.06 -16.75
C LEU A 25 7.23 -8.73 -17.26
N GLY A 26 7.92 -7.95 -16.41
CA GLY A 26 8.43 -6.62 -16.77
C GLY A 26 7.34 -5.58 -17.02
N VAL A 27 6.11 -5.83 -16.57
CA VAL A 27 4.97 -4.91 -16.72
C VAL A 27 4.73 -4.18 -15.42
N ALA A 28 4.49 -2.88 -15.51
CA ALA A 28 4.11 -2.12 -14.35
C ALA A 28 2.76 -2.61 -13.78
N PRO A 29 2.65 -2.94 -12.48
CA PRO A 29 1.51 -3.67 -11.92
C PRO A 29 0.17 -2.93 -11.96
N TRP A 30 0.19 -1.61 -12.13
CA TRP A 30 -1.04 -0.81 -12.24
C TRP A 30 -1.80 -1.06 -13.54
N TRP A 31 -1.12 -1.38 -14.66
CA TRP A 31 -1.80 -1.65 -15.93
C TRP A 31 -2.59 -2.96 -15.91
N PRO A 32 -2.00 -4.11 -15.51
CA PRO A 32 -2.74 -5.36 -15.38
C PRO A 32 -3.84 -5.29 -14.32
N SER A 33 -3.61 -4.56 -13.22
CA SER A 33 -4.63 -4.33 -12.19
C SER A 33 -5.84 -3.56 -12.75
N ALA A 34 -5.60 -2.44 -13.43
CA ALA A 34 -6.65 -1.64 -14.05
C ALA A 34 -7.41 -2.45 -15.11
N ALA A 35 -6.70 -3.20 -15.97
CA ALA A 35 -7.31 -4.06 -16.98
C ALA A 35 -8.21 -5.13 -16.35
N THR A 36 -7.75 -5.78 -15.27
CA THR A 36 -8.53 -6.81 -14.55
C THR A 36 -9.77 -6.20 -13.91
N ALA A 37 -9.63 -5.04 -13.25
CA ALA A 37 -10.76 -4.33 -12.66
C ALA A 37 -11.78 -3.90 -13.73
N SER A 38 -11.33 -3.34 -14.86
CA SER A 38 -12.18 -2.96 -15.98
C SER A 38 -12.89 -4.16 -16.60
N ALA A 39 -12.18 -5.28 -16.82
CA ALA A 39 -12.77 -6.51 -17.36
C ALA A 39 -13.85 -7.06 -16.41
N LEU A 40 -13.57 -7.12 -15.11
CA LEU A 40 -14.55 -7.56 -14.12
C LEU A 40 -15.79 -6.65 -14.08
N LEU A 41 -15.61 -5.34 -14.26
CA LEU A 41 -16.69 -4.37 -14.30
C LEU A 41 -17.53 -4.49 -15.58
N LEU A 42 -16.89 -4.73 -16.73
CA LEU A 42 -17.56 -4.99 -18.01
C LEU A 42 -18.34 -6.32 -18.01
N LEU A 43 -17.80 -7.35 -17.36
CA LEU A 43 -18.42 -8.68 -17.26
C LEU A 43 -19.50 -8.74 -16.17
N HIS A 44 -19.63 -7.71 -15.33
CA HIS A 44 -20.63 -7.66 -14.27
C HIS A 44 -22.04 -7.46 -14.84
N ARG A 45 -22.86 -8.52 -14.82
CA ARG A 45 -24.25 -8.49 -15.30
C ARG A 45 -25.30 -8.00 -14.27
N GLY A 46 -24.86 -7.55 -13.10
CA GLY A 46 -25.72 -7.02 -12.04
C GLY A 46 -26.02 -5.52 -12.20
N ARG A 47 -26.61 -4.91 -11.16
CA ARG A 47 -26.73 -3.45 -11.09
C ARG A 47 -25.35 -2.82 -11.23
N ARG A 48 -25.22 -1.82 -12.11
CA ARG A 48 -23.94 -1.12 -12.30
C ARG A 48 -23.47 -0.57 -10.95
N PRO A 49 -22.25 -0.91 -10.50
CA PRO A 49 -21.72 -0.35 -9.27
C PRO A 49 -21.65 1.18 -9.41
N SER A 50 -22.10 1.89 -8.37
CA SER A 50 -21.91 3.34 -8.28
C SER A 50 -20.42 3.61 -8.10
N VAL A 51 -19.81 4.27 -9.09
CA VAL A 51 -18.41 4.69 -8.98
C VAL A 51 -18.36 5.88 -8.05
N ARG A 52 -17.89 5.67 -6.82
CA ARG A 52 -17.59 6.75 -5.87
C ARG A 52 -16.09 7.02 -5.89
N VAL A 53 -15.71 8.13 -6.50
CA VAL A 53 -14.33 8.59 -6.47
C VAL A 53 -14.12 9.45 -5.22
N PRO A 54 -13.16 9.12 -4.34
CA PRO A 54 -12.89 9.92 -3.14
C PRO A 54 -12.08 11.17 -3.52
N TRP A 55 -12.72 12.12 -4.21
CA TRP A 55 -12.06 13.31 -4.78
C TRP A 55 -11.26 14.12 -3.76
N ARG A 56 -11.75 14.22 -2.53
CA ARG A 56 -11.03 14.88 -1.43
C ARG A 56 -9.69 14.20 -1.14
N ILE A 57 -9.66 12.87 -1.09
CA ILE A 57 -8.42 12.12 -0.86
C ILE A 57 -7.49 12.32 -2.07
N ALA A 58 -8.00 12.20 -3.30
CA ALA A 58 -7.21 12.42 -4.50
C ALA A 58 -6.55 13.81 -4.53
N ALA A 59 -7.29 14.87 -4.18
CA ALA A 59 -6.76 16.24 -4.13
C ALA A 59 -5.69 16.42 -3.03
N GLN A 60 -5.91 15.84 -1.84
CA GLN A 60 -4.92 15.88 -0.76
C GLN A 60 -3.61 15.21 -1.17
N LEU A 61 -3.69 14.07 -1.85
CA LEU A 61 -2.50 13.37 -2.35
C LEU A 61 -1.77 14.13 -3.43
N ALA A 62 -2.51 14.70 -4.40
CA ALA A 62 -1.92 15.54 -5.44
C ALA A 62 -1.17 16.74 -4.83
N GLY A 63 -1.77 17.41 -3.83
CA GLY A 63 -1.13 18.50 -3.11
C GLY A 63 0.16 18.07 -2.38
N LEU A 64 0.13 16.94 -1.70
CA LEU A 64 1.31 16.38 -1.03
C LEU A 64 2.43 16.07 -2.03
N VAL A 65 2.11 15.49 -3.19
CA VAL A 65 3.09 15.21 -4.25
C VAL A 65 3.80 16.49 -4.68
N VAL A 66 3.03 17.55 -4.97
CA VAL A 66 3.58 18.84 -5.39
C VAL A 66 4.50 19.42 -4.33
N VAL A 67 4.08 19.42 -3.06
CA VAL A 67 4.86 19.96 -1.94
C VAL A 67 6.17 19.19 -1.78
N PHE A 68 6.13 17.86 -1.64
CA PHE A 68 7.34 17.07 -1.40
C PHE A 68 8.31 17.07 -2.58
N GLN A 69 7.81 17.08 -3.82
CA GLN A 69 8.67 17.22 -5.00
C GLN A 69 9.44 18.55 -5.00
N ALA A 70 8.86 19.63 -4.47
CA ALA A 70 9.55 20.91 -4.35
C ALA A 70 10.70 20.89 -3.33
N PHE A 71 10.66 20.00 -2.34
CA PHE A 71 11.68 19.87 -1.29
C PHE A 71 12.67 18.72 -1.53
N ALA A 72 12.34 17.76 -2.39
CA ALA A 72 13.15 16.57 -2.66
C ALA A 72 14.64 16.83 -2.96
N PRO A 73 15.03 17.87 -3.74
CA PRO A 73 16.45 18.11 -4.03
C PRO A 73 17.30 18.52 -2.82
N ARG A 74 16.68 18.88 -1.69
CA ARG A 74 17.35 19.39 -0.49
C ARG A 74 17.48 18.35 0.62
N ILE A 75 17.02 17.13 0.36
CA ILE A 75 16.88 16.08 1.37
C ILE A 75 17.99 15.03 1.17
N PRO A 76 18.73 14.66 2.22
CA PRO A 76 19.75 13.60 2.11
C PRO A 76 19.14 12.25 1.74
N GLU A 77 19.82 11.54 0.83
CA GLU A 77 19.39 10.21 0.38
C GLU A 77 19.70 9.13 1.42
N LEU A 78 18.75 8.22 1.64
CA LEU A 78 18.91 7.01 2.43
C LEU A 78 19.63 5.94 1.59
N SER A 79 20.93 5.74 1.82
CA SER A 79 21.80 4.86 1.02
C SER A 79 22.27 3.58 1.72
N GLY A 80 21.60 3.18 2.81
CA GLY A 80 22.01 2.02 3.62
C GLY A 80 21.68 0.65 2.99
N ARG A 81 22.66 -0.27 2.99
CA ARG A 81 22.50 -1.68 2.57
C ARG A 81 22.54 -2.70 3.71
N GLY A 82 23.05 -2.32 4.88
CA GLY A 82 23.13 -3.23 6.03
C GLY A 82 21.75 -3.55 6.60
N LEU A 83 21.58 -4.77 7.13
CA LEU A 83 20.31 -5.24 7.70
C LEU A 83 19.70 -4.23 8.70
N THR A 84 20.52 -3.69 9.60
CA THR A 84 20.08 -2.69 10.58
C THR A 84 19.53 -1.43 9.93
N ALA A 85 20.19 -0.92 8.88
CA ALA A 85 19.72 0.26 8.16
C ALA A 85 18.41 0.01 7.42
N LEU A 86 18.26 -1.18 6.82
CA LEU A 86 17.02 -1.59 6.15
C LEU A 86 15.87 -1.75 7.14
N LEU A 87 16.12 -2.39 8.29
CA LEU A 87 15.12 -2.57 9.35
C LEU A 87 14.67 -1.23 9.92
N LEU A 88 15.60 -0.34 10.26
CA LEU A 88 15.28 0.99 10.76
C LEU A 88 14.44 1.77 9.75
N THR A 89 14.80 1.71 8.47
CA THR A 89 14.06 2.36 7.38
C THR A 89 12.64 1.79 7.27
N ALA A 90 12.50 0.46 7.17
CA ALA A 90 11.21 -0.19 7.00
C ALA A 90 10.29 0.03 8.21
N VAL A 91 10.82 -0.03 9.44
CA VAL A 91 10.07 0.22 10.68
C VAL A 91 9.68 1.69 10.81
N ALA A 92 10.59 2.63 10.54
CA ALA A 92 10.30 4.06 10.63
C ALA A 92 9.22 4.47 9.61
N VAL A 93 9.38 4.05 8.35
CA VAL A 93 8.41 4.32 7.30
C VAL A 93 7.09 3.61 7.58
N GLY A 94 7.12 2.37 8.08
CA GLY A 94 5.92 1.64 8.46
C GLY A 94 5.16 2.28 9.62
N GLY A 95 5.88 2.76 10.64
CA GLY A 95 5.31 3.51 11.75
C GLY A 95 4.69 4.83 11.29
N ALA A 96 5.41 5.58 10.45
CA ALA A 96 4.88 6.80 9.85
C ALA A 96 3.63 6.51 9.01
N ALA A 97 3.64 5.45 8.20
CA ALA A 97 2.49 5.05 7.39
C ALA A 97 1.29 4.65 8.26
N ALA A 98 1.51 3.91 9.35
CA ALA A 98 0.45 3.55 10.30
C ALA A 98 -0.22 4.77 10.96
N VAL A 99 0.56 5.81 11.25
CA VAL A 99 0.07 7.03 11.89
C VAL A 99 -0.58 7.97 10.88
N ALA A 100 0.11 8.25 9.77
CA ALA A 100 -0.20 9.33 8.85
C ALA A 100 -0.87 8.90 7.54
N ASN A 101 -0.93 7.60 7.26
CA ASN A 101 -1.33 6.95 6.00
C ASN A 101 -0.17 6.69 5.02
N ASN A 102 -0.21 5.56 4.32
CA ASN A 102 0.84 5.13 3.40
C ASN A 102 0.99 6.01 2.17
N LEU A 103 -0.04 6.72 1.72
CA LEU A 103 0.05 7.57 0.54
C LEU A 103 0.80 8.90 0.80
N PRO A 104 0.49 9.72 1.84
CA PRO A 104 1.34 10.87 2.18
C PRO A 104 2.77 10.45 2.48
N VAL A 105 2.95 9.31 3.17
CA VAL A 105 4.28 8.82 3.54
C VAL A 105 5.04 8.28 2.33
N SER A 106 4.38 7.68 1.33
CA SER A 106 5.08 7.21 0.12
C SER A 106 5.62 8.37 -0.70
N VAL A 107 4.84 9.45 -0.81
CA VAL A 107 5.23 10.69 -1.47
C VAL A 107 6.41 11.33 -0.74
N ALA A 108 6.34 11.41 0.59
CA ALA A 108 7.45 11.91 1.39
C ALA A 108 8.69 11.03 1.21
N ALA A 109 8.56 9.71 1.36
CA ALA A 109 9.67 8.76 1.29
C ALA A 109 10.35 8.71 -0.07
N GLN A 110 9.62 8.98 -1.16
CA GLN A 110 10.20 9.10 -2.51
C GLN A 110 11.25 10.21 -2.60
N ALA A 111 11.13 11.27 -1.78
CA ALA A 111 12.12 12.34 -1.73
C ALA A 111 13.45 11.90 -1.09
N PHE A 112 13.47 10.78 -0.35
CA PHE A 112 14.64 10.32 0.41
C PHE A 112 15.33 9.13 -0.24
N VAL A 113 14.79 8.54 -1.31
CA VAL A 113 15.25 7.22 -1.78
C VAL A 113 15.44 7.16 -3.28
N GLY A 114 16.69 6.93 -3.70
CA GLY A 114 17.02 6.55 -5.06
C GLY A 114 16.91 5.05 -5.32
N VAL A 115 17.45 4.61 -6.45
CA VAL A 115 17.37 3.21 -6.88
C VAL A 115 18.28 2.33 -6.02
N GLY A 116 17.72 1.38 -5.27
CA GLY A 116 18.51 0.42 -4.50
C GLY A 116 17.74 -0.29 -3.38
N PRO A 117 18.44 -1.02 -2.50
CA PRO A 117 17.82 -1.81 -1.43
C PRO A 117 16.97 -1.01 -0.44
N ALA A 118 17.36 0.23 -0.17
CA ALA A 118 16.60 1.14 0.68
C ALA A 118 15.19 1.42 0.11
N ALA A 119 15.03 1.44 -1.22
CA ALA A 119 13.72 1.60 -1.88
C ALA A 119 12.79 0.43 -1.54
N TYR A 120 13.31 -0.79 -1.56
CA TYR A 120 12.53 -1.96 -1.18
C TYR A 120 12.19 -1.95 0.32
N ALA A 121 13.10 -1.53 1.19
CA ALA A 121 12.81 -1.38 2.62
C ALA A 121 11.71 -0.32 2.89
N VAL A 122 11.75 0.81 2.18
CA VAL A 122 10.68 1.82 2.21
C VAL A 122 9.35 1.21 1.74
N MET A 123 9.35 0.50 0.61
CA MET A 123 8.14 -0.14 0.09
C MET A 123 7.55 -1.18 1.04
N ILE A 124 8.40 -1.97 1.71
CA ILE A 124 7.98 -2.90 2.77
C ILE A 124 7.29 -2.14 3.90
N GLY A 125 7.91 -1.06 4.40
CA GLY A 125 7.31 -0.22 5.44
C GLY A 125 5.95 0.36 5.01
N LEU A 126 5.88 0.96 3.83
CA LEU A 126 4.66 1.59 3.28
C LEU A 126 3.52 0.60 3.07
N ALA A 127 3.81 -0.61 2.57
CA ALA A 127 2.79 -1.59 2.25
C ALA A 127 2.35 -2.37 3.50
N VAL A 128 3.31 -2.87 4.27
CA VAL A 128 3.05 -3.78 5.40
C VAL A 128 2.82 -3.01 6.69
N GLY A 129 3.66 -2.01 6.99
CA GLY A 129 3.55 -1.22 8.22
C GLY A 129 2.25 -0.43 8.31
N ALA A 130 1.74 0.04 7.17
CA ALA A 130 0.42 0.67 7.04
C ALA A 130 -0.75 -0.18 7.56
N LEU A 131 -0.60 -1.52 7.58
CA LEU A 131 -1.62 -2.44 8.08
C LEU A 131 -1.71 -2.46 9.61
N ALA A 132 -0.74 -1.85 10.31
CA ALA A 132 -0.74 -1.79 11.76
C ALA A 132 -1.92 -1.00 12.33
N ALA A 133 -2.48 -0.04 11.56
CA ALA A 133 -3.58 0.79 11.99
C ALA A 133 -4.63 1.03 10.89
N PRO A 134 -5.92 1.24 11.24
CA PRO A 134 -7.00 1.39 10.26
C PRO A 134 -6.82 2.60 9.34
N GLN A 135 -6.28 3.70 9.86
CA GLN A 135 -5.99 4.90 9.09
C GLN A 135 -4.74 4.79 8.23
N GLY A 136 -3.92 3.76 8.44
CA GLY A 136 -2.62 3.64 7.79
C GLY A 136 -2.70 3.36 6.30
N SER A 137 -3.84 2.90 5.79
CA SER A 137 -4.05 2.64 4.36
C SER A 137 -5.36 3.24 3.88
N VAL A 138 -5.33 3.95 2.75
CA VAL A 138 -6.54 4.47 2.10
C VAL A 138 -7.49 3.34 1.70
N ALA A 139 -6.97 2.18 1.31
CA ALA A 139 -7.80 1.02 1.00
C ALA A 139 -8.62 0.59 2.22
N THR A 140 -8.02 0.61 3.41
CA THR A 140 -8.70 0.28 4.67
C THR A 140 -9.75 1.33 5.03
N LEU A 141 -9.47 2.62 4.80
CA LEU A 141 -10.44 3.71 5.01
C LEU A 141 -11.63 3.61 4.06
N ILE A 142 -11.39 3.36 2.77
CA ILE A 142 -12.46 3.16 1.78
C ILE A 142 -13.28 1.91 2.13
N ALA A 143 -12.63 0.80 2.50
CA ALA A 143 -13.33 -0.41 2.91
C ALA A 143 -14.24 -0.17 4.13
N ARG A 144 -13.77 0.61 5.11
CA ARG A 144 -14.57 1.00 6.28
C ARG A 144 -15.75 1.90 5.91
N ASP A 145 -15.53 2.88 5.04
CA ASP A 145 -16.60 3.78 4.55
C ASP A 145 -17.68 3.00 3.79
N LEU A 146 -17.27 2.03 2.95
CA LEU A 146 -18.17 1.15 2.21
C LEU A 146 -18.91 0.15 3.10
N ALA A 147 -18.29 -0.31 4.19
CA ALA A 147 -18.92 -1.22 5.15
C ALA A 147 -19.98 -0.54 6.03
N GLY A 148 -20.01 0.80 6.06
CA GLY A 148 -21.04 1.57 6.76
C GLY A 148 -20.84 1.66 8.28
N PRO A 149 -21.87 2.18 9.00
CA PRO A 149 -21.78 2.48 10.44
C PRO A 149 -21.49 1.26 11.33
N ASP A 150 -21.94 0.08 10.90
CA ASP A 150 -21.80 -1.18 11.63
C ASP A 150 -20.48 -1.91 11.35
N ALA A 151 -19.54 -1.27 10.63
CA ALA A 151 -18.26 -1.85 10.31
C ALA A 151 -17.50 -2.25 11.59
N PRO A 152 -17.08 -3.53 11.72
CA PRO A 152 -16.36 -3.98 12.89
C PRO A 152 -15.06 -3.20 13.06
N ARG A 153 -14.74 -2.82 14.31
CA ARG A 153 -13.49 -2.13 14.62
C ARG A 153 -12.31 -3.07 14.33
N LEU A 154 -11.35 -2.59 13.54
CA LEU A 154 -10.10 -3.30 13.32
C LEU A 154 -9.36 -3.47 14.66
N PRO A 155 -9.02 -4.71 15.08
CA PRO A 155 -8.37 -4.94 16.36
C PRO A 155 -6.87 -4.58 16.25
N VAL A 156 -6.56 -3.29 16.41
CA VAL A 156 -5.21 -2.71 16.30
C VAL A 156 -4.19 -3.48 17.15
N ARG A 157 -4.58 -3.92 18.36
CA ARG A 157 -3.73 -4.71 19.26
C ARG A 157 -3.30 -6.06 18.67
N ARG A 158 -4.02 -6.61 17.70
CA ARG A 158 -3.66 -7.84 16.98
C ARG A 158 -2.95 -7.55 15.66
N PHE A 159 -3.38 -6.53 14.93
CA PHE A 159 -2.81 -6.21 13.62
C PHE A 159 -1.45 -5.50 13.71
N ALA A 160 -1.24 -4.63 14.68
CA ALA A 160 0.04 -3.93 14.88
C ALA A 160 1.23 -4.90 15.07
N PRO A 161 1.18 -5.90 15.98
CA PRO A 161 2.31 -6.84 16.13
C PRO A 161 2.49 -7.72 14.89
N LEU A 162 1.41 -8.14 14.22
CA LEU A 162 1.52 -8.92 12.98
C LEU A 162 2.17 -8.12 11.85
N ALA A 163 1.79 -6.85 11.69
CA ALA A 163 2.41 -5.95 10.73
C ALA A 163 3.90 -5.73 11.05
N GLY A 164 4.25 -5.55 12.33
CA GLY A 164 5.64 -5.43 12.77
C GLY A 164 6.47 -6.67 12.45
N ILE A 165 5.96 -7.87 12.78
CA ILE A 165 6.60 -9.15 12.45
C ILE A 165 6.77 -9.30 10.93
N ALA A 166 5.74 -8.99 10.15
CA ALA A 166 5.78 -9.09 8.70
C ALA A 166 6.78 -8.10 8.08
N VAL A 167 6.88 -6.86 8.59
CA VAL A 167 7.90 -5.89 8.18
C VAL A 167 9.30 -6.45 8.44
N VAL A 168 9.56 -6.98 9.63
CA VAL A 168 10.87 -7.56 10.00
C VAL A 168 11.19 -8.73 9.07
N LEU A 169 10.29 -9.70 8.92
CA LEU A 169 10.50 -10.88 8.08
C LEU A 169 10.74 -10.49 6.61
N ALA A 170 9.92 -9.61 6.05
CA ALA A 170 10.09 -9.15 4.67
C ALA A 170 11.44 -8.42 4.48
N THR A 171 11.87 -7.64 5.47
CA THR A 171 13.16 -6.94 5.42
C THR A 171 14.34 -7.90 5.54
N VAL A 172 14.23 -8.94 6.37
CA VAL A 172 15.24 -10.01 6.46
C VAL A 172 15.33 -10.76 5.13
N VAL A 173 14.20 -11.14 4.54
CA VAL A 173 14.16 -11.79 3.21
C VAL A 173 14.82 -10.91 2.17
N LEU A 174 14.45 -9.62 2.11
CA LEU A 174 15.11 -8.65 1.24
C LEU A 174 16.62 -8.68 1.44
N TRP A 175 17.11 -8.53 2.67
CA TRP A 175 18.54 -8.51 2.98
C TRP A 175 19.26 -9.79 2.53
N THR A 176 18.64 -10.97 2.68
CA THR A 176 19.23 -12.24 2.22
C THR A 176 19.32 -12.37 0.69
N THR A 177 18.67 -11.47 -0.05
CA THR A 177 18.67 -11.44 -1.53
C THR A 177 19.49 -10.29 -2.14
N LEU A 178 20.15 -9.47 -1.30
CA LEU A 178 21.03 -8.38 -1.72
C LEU A 178 22.46 -8.85 -1.98
#